data_AF-A0A945FB79-F1
#
_entry.id   AF-A0A945FB79-F1
#
_cell.length_a   1.000
_cell.length_b   1.000
_cell.length_c   1.000
_cell.angle_alpha   90.00
_cell.angle_beta   90.00
_cell.angle_gamma   90.00
#
_symmetry.space_group_name_H-M   'P 1'
#
loop_
_entity.id
_entity.type
_entity.pdbx_description
1 polymer ?
#
loop_
_entity_poly.entity_id
_entity_poly.type
_entity_poly.pdbx_seq_one_letter_code
_entity_poly.pdbx_strand_id
1 'polypeptide(L)'
;MNSESLESFCSEVICPDSELVQKHLQVLEQMVRIDSRSFGVNEFEGDRTTPSDMREILECARNYLLGIGLSEVKISTSPSSSPFPILMAETFASEEKPTVLFYAHLDKQPYMDDGSFKKWGGTAPTELRWNEDRSRAYGRGAADDLSGVVSIGMAIDAIFQHVDIKAGKNPKEKISQLPCNIKIIYETEEESGSHSLIDQIHENEEFFKGIDCVVITDVVNPAQGKPGLTTSLRGIVQMDATVSMGLKEMAVDEQTALYKLLATLIREDHSLALPAIANADQPVTDAEREGYARVPTSVSALKETAGLLSNTRLTVSADVPSMLIAQLRTSSANARPGHRVTGSVILGTAGARLTFPGIRDAKEFKKRLGKILAEKNRFNLELKTTIISEKPLAVDIILRSSEKDPHSGVNGGPVPVAELQLACMIDELISSDGRWHPQLEEMRTAEEANRVQVQALRVDHDLTGQLFEEKSARSWVEIRLAPGNNELQAEEALRSHLKKNISPGFELDIKADKGASPWMTEIAHPVFPLILDSLEKGFGEKACLYGCGGTIPFVAKLMQALGNAHPLCLGAYDPDCRMHEPGESLSMPDLMGCTRAIIYFLSRIDEGYRNPAV
;
A
#
# COMPACT_ATOMS: atom_id res chain seq x y z
N MET A 1 37.16 -5.47 0.21
CA MET A 1 37.17 -6.78 -0.50
C MET A 1 37.62 -6.53 -1.94
N ASN A 2 38.29 -7.45 -2.65
CA ASN A 2 38.62 -7.20 -4.06
C ASN A 2 37.33 -7.30 -4.91
N SER A 3 36.95 -6.19 -5.56
CA SER A 3 35.68 -6.07 -6.31
C SER A 3 35.59 -7.03 -7.50
N GLU A 4 36.68 -7.20 -8.26
CA GLU A 4 36.69 -8.09 -9.44
C GLU A 4 36.53 -9.56 -9.04
N SER A 5 37.18 -9.95 -7.94
CA SER A 5 37.07 -11.28 -7.35
C SER A 5 35.64 -11.58 -6.86
N LEU A 6 34.99 -10.59 -6.24
CA LEU A 6 33.63 -10.74 -5.76
C LEU A 6 32.61 -10.79 -6.89
N GLU A 7 32.77 -9.96 -7.93
CA GLU A 7 31.87 -9.94 -9.09
C GLU A 7 31.89 -11.27 -9.84
N SER A 8 33.08 -11.81 -10.12
CA SER A 8 33.23 -13.15 -10.70
C SER A 8 32.54 -14.21 -9.84
N PHE A 9 32.80 -14.21 -8.53
CA PHE A 9 32.20 -15.14 -7.59
C PHE A 9 30.66 -15.04 -7.57
N CYS A 10 30.11 -13.82 -7.48
CA CYS A 10 28.67 -13.59 -7.46
C CYS A 10 27.98 -14.08 -8.73
N SER A 11 28.61 -13.88 -9.89
CA SER A 11 28.06 -14.34 -11.17
C SER A 11 27.96 -15.87 -11.26
N GLU A 12 28.87 -16.59 -10.58
CA GLU A 12 28.89 -18.05 -10.54
C GLU A 12 27.90 -18.60 -9.51
N VAL A 13 27.85 -18.03 -8.30
CA VAL A 13 27.09 -18.61 -7.18
C VAL A 13 25.69 -18.05 -6.98
N ILE A 14 25.35 -16.90 -7.58
CA ILE A 14 23.99 -16.31 -7.53
C ILE A 14 23.32 -16.45 -8.90
N CYS A 15 23.20 -17.71 -9.33
CA CYS A 15 22.43 -18.11 -10.50
C CYS A 15 21.42 -19.22 -10.13
N PRO A 16 20.27 -19.31 -10.81
CA PRO A 16 19.15 -20.17 -10.41
C PRO A 16 19.54 -21.62 -10.09
N ASP A 17 20.43 -22.22 -10.89
CA ASP A 17 20.80 -23.64 -10.77
C ASP A 17 22.02 -23.91 -9.87
N SER A 18 22.61 -22.87 -9.28
CA SER A 18 23.73 -23.04 -8.36
C SER A 18 23.32 -23.79 -7.09
N GLU A 19 24.25 -24.55 -6.51
CA GLU A 19 24.03 -25.26 -5.24
C GLU A 19 23.63 -24.28 -4.12
N LEU A 20 24.23 -23.09 -4.11
CA LEU A 20 23.92 -22.05 -3.15
C LEU A 20 22.46 -21.60 -3.26
N VAL A 21 22.02 -21.19 -4.45
CA VAL A 21 20.62 -20.74 -4.66
C VAL A 21 19.64 -21.87 -4.37
N GLN A 22 19.90 -23.09 -4.83
CA GLN A 22 19.02 -24.24 -4.58
C GLN A 22 18.87 -24.53 -3.08
N LYS A 23 19.94 -24.42 -2.30
CA LYS A 23 19.89 -24.54 -0.84
C LYS A 23 18.96 -23.51 -0.22
N HIS A 24 19.04 -22.24 -0.64
CA HIS A 24 18.18 -21.17 -0.09
C HIS A 24 16.72 -21.29 -0.56
N LEU A 25 16.48 -21.74 -1.78
CA LEU A 25 15.13 -22.01 -2.28
C LEU A 25 14.45 -23.19 -1.55
N GLN A 26 15.20 -24.19 -1.11
CA GLN A 26 14.66 -25.26 -0.25
C GLN A 26 14.22 -24.72 1.11
N VAL A 27 14.94 -23.74 1.67
CA VAL A 27 14.52 -23.07 2.91
C VAL A 27 13.26 -22.23 2.68
N LEU A 28 13.18 -21.51 1.55
CA LEU A 28 11.96 -20.79 1.16
C LEU A 28 10.75 -21.74 1.10
N GLU A 29 10.90 -22.90 0.46
CA GLU A 29 9.84 -23.91 0.39
C GLU A 29 9.42 -24.41 1.79
N GLN A 30 10.39 -24.64 2.68
CA GLN A 30 10.10 -25.03 4.07
C GLN A 30 9.34 -23.94 4.83
N MET A 31 9.78 -22.68 4.70
CA MET A 31 9.13 -21.54 5.36
C MET A 31 7.73 -21.29 4.81
N VAL A 32 7.51 -21.46 3.50
CA VAL A 32 6.17 -21.33 2.89
C VAL A 32 5.20 -22.38 3.43
N ARG A 33 5.66 -23.60 3.69
CA ARG A 33 4.84 -24.68 4.29
C ARG A 33 4.35 -24.39 5.69
N ILE A 34 5.06 -23.55 6.44
CA ILE A 34 4.69 -23.21 7.82
C ILE A 34 3.58 -22.16 7.79
N ASP A 35 2.49 -22.43 8.49
CA ASP A 35 1.40 -21.46 8.67
C ASP A 35 1.76 -20.47 9.79
N SER A 36 2.25 -19.28 9.40
CA SER A 36 2.71 -18.21 10.29
C SER A 36 1.85 -16.95 10.20
N ARG A 37 0.52 -17.05 10.28
CA ARG A 37 -0.36 -15.86 10.24
C ARG A 37 -0.40 -15.16 11.61
N SER A 38 -0.17 -13.84 11.67
CA SER A 38 -0.21 -13.03 12.91
C SER A 38 -1.61 -12.58 13.33
N PHE A 39 -2.64 -12.95 12.57
CA PHE A 39 -4.04 -12.62 12.80
C PHE A 39 -4.75 -13.60 13.75
N GLY A 40 -5.96 -13.22 14.19
CA GLY A 40 -6.81 -14.03 15.05
C GLY A 40 -7.27 -15.35 14.40
N VAL A 41 -8.09 -16.10 15.14
CA VAL A 41 -8.74 -17.33 14.63
C VAL A 41 -10.14 -16.99 14.16
N ASN A 42 -10.54 -17.50 12.98
CA ASN A 42 -11.88 -17.31 12.42
C ASN A 42 -12.26 -15.82 12.35
N GLU A 43 -11.29 -14.97 12.01
CA GLU A 43 -11.49 -13.54 11.83
C GLU A 43 -12.25 -13.27 10.52
N PHE A 44 -12.14 -14.19 9.57
CA PHE A 44 -12.84 -14.18 8.28
C PHE A 44 -13.61 -15.49 8.07
N GLU A 45 -14.72 -15.44 7.32
CA GLU A 45 -15.49 -16.64 6.97
C GLU A 45 -14.63 -17.61 6.15
N GLY A 46 -14.47 -18.84 6.63
CA GLY A 46 -13.62 -19.85 5.97
C GLY A 46 -12.14 -19.77 6.31
N ASP A 47 -11.76 -19.01 7.35
CA ASP A 47 -10.42 -18.96 7.92
C ASP A 47 -10.16 -20.15 8.88
N ARG A 48 -8.92 -20.27 9.35
CA ARG A 48 -8.46 -21.32 10.26
C ARG A 48 -9.26 -21.38 11.57
N THR A 49 -9.23 -22.56 12.19
CA THR A 49 -9.88 -22.84 13.48
C THR A 49 -8.91 -22.91 14.67
N THR A 50 -7.60 -22.81 14.43
CA THR A 50 -6.55 -22.81 15.46
C THR A 50 -5.54 -21.69 15.22
N PRO A 51 -5.03 -21.00 16.26
CA PRO A 51 -4.05 -19.91 16.07
C PRO A 51 -2.67 -20.43 15.66
N SER A 52 -1.87 -19.63 14.96
CA SER A 52 -0.42 -19.84 14.84
C SER A 52 0.27 -19.46 16.14
N ASP A 53 1.24 -20.25 16.59
CA ASP A 53 2.08 -19.92 17.74
C ASP A 53 3.44 -19.32 17.34
N MET A 54 3.67 -19.09 16.04
CA MET A 54 4.91 -18.60 15.41
C MET A 54 6.18 -19.42 15.70
N ARG A 55 6.11 -20.44 16.54
CA ARG A 55 7.28 -21.15 17.04
C ARG A 55 8.02 -21.88 15.93
N GLU A 56 7.28 -22.56 15.07
CA GLU A 56 7.85 -23.37 13.98
C GLU A 56 8.62 -22.50 12.98
N ILE A 57 8.07 -21.35 12.58
CA ILE A 57 8.73 -20.45 11.61
C ILE A 57 9.97 -19.80 12.21
N LEU A 58 9.93 -19.43 13.50
CA LEU A 58 11.09 -18.89 14.22
C LEU A 58 12.20 -19.93 14.39
N GLU A 59 11.85 -21.17 14.71
CA GLU A 59 12.82 -22.27 14.82
C GLU A 59 13.43 -22.60 13.44
N CYS A 60 12.62 -22.58 12.37
CA CYS A 60 13.09 -22.72 10.99
C CYS A 60 14.09 -21.60 10.63
N ALA A 61 13.73 -20.34 10.86
CA ALA A 61 14.57 -19.18 10.60
C ALA A 61 15.85 -19.17 11.45
N ARG A 62 15.75 -19.58 12.73
CA ARG A 62 16.93 -19.72 13.60
C ARG A 62 17.91 -20.75 13.06
N ASN A 63 17.41 -21.93 12.70
CA ASN A 63 18.23 -23.01 12.16
C ASN A 63 18.85 -22.61 10.80
N TYR A 64 18.10 -21.87 9.98
CA TYR A 64 18.58 -21.32 8.72
C TYR A 64 19.79 -20.39 8.92
N LEU A 65 19.68 -19.38 9.78
CA LEU A 65 20.77 -18.44 10.06
C LEU A 65 21.98 -19.12 10.72
N LEU A 66 21.75 -20.05 11.66
CA LEU A 66 22.83 -20.87 12.23
C LEU A 66 23.54 -21.70 11.15
N GLY A 67 22.80 -22.28 10.20
CA GLY A 67 23.37 -23.01 9.05
C GLY A 67 24.12 -22.13 8.05
N ILE A 68 23.82 -20.84 7.99
CA ILE A 68 24.61 -19.83 7.27
C ILE A 68 25.91 -19.51 8.02
N GLY A 69 25.98 -19.75 9.33
CA GLY A 69 27.18 -19.54 10.14
C GLY A 69 27.14 -18.30 11.02
N LEU A 70 25.96 -17.69 11.21
CA LEU A 70 25.78 -16.66 12.24
C LEU A 70 25.91 -17.33 13.61
N SER A 71 26.78 -16.80 14.46
CA SER A 71 27.13 -17.44 15.74
C SER A 71 26.15 -17.12 16.87
N GLU A 72 25.45 -15.98 16.78
CA GLU A 72 24.52 -15.52 17.81
C GLU A 72 23.15 -15.30 17.17
N VAL A 73 22.21 -16.20 17.45
CA VAL A 73 20.82 -16.09 17.01
C VAL A 73 19.90 -16.29 18.22
N LYS A 74 19.17 -15.24 18.60
CA LYS A 74 18.29 -15.18 19.76
C LYS A 74 16.85 -14.93 19.31
N ILE A 75 15.90 -15.60 19.95
CA ILE A 75 14.48 -15.23 19.87
C ILE A 75 14.14 -14.42 21.13
N SER A 76 13.61 -13.22 20.95
CA SER A 76 13.20 -12.31 22.02
C SER A 76 11.68 -12.20 22.05
N THR A 77 11.09 -12.39 23.22
CA THR A 77 9.66 -12.20 23.44
C THR A 77 9.49 -11.11 24.47
N SER A 78 8.68 -10.10 24.16
CA SER A 78 8.46 -9.00 25.07
C SER A 78 7.59 -9.47 26.24
N PRO A 79 8.01 -9.23 27.49
CA PRO A 79 7.16 -9.47 28.65
C PRO A 79 6.09 -8.38 28.83
N SER A 80 6.22 -7.24 28.14
CA SER A 80 5.38 -6.05 28.34
C SER A 80 4.32 -5.84 27.25
N SER A 81 4.51 -6.43 26.06
CA SER A 81 3.60 -6.29 24.91
C SER A 81 3.03 -7.63 24.39
N SER A 82 2.32 -7.57 23.26
CA SER A 82 1.76 -8.68 22.46
C SER A 82 2.69 -9.92 22.35
N PRO A 83 2.18 -11.16 22.24
CA PRO A 83 3.00 -12.39 22.28
C PRO A 83 3.87 -12.63 21.04
N PHE A 84 4.04 -11.65 20.15
CA PHE A 84 4.84 -11.79 18.93
C PHE A 84 6.32 -11.57 19.22
N PRO A 85 7.14 -12.63 19.11
CA PRO A 85 8.56 -12.52 19.32
C PRO A 85 9.28 -11.96 18.08
N ILE A 86 10.48 -11.43 18.28
CA ILE A 86 11.41 -11.11 17.20
C ILE A 86 12.58 -12.08 17.24
N LEU A 87 13.07 -12.47 16.08
CA LEU A 87 14.35 -13.16 15.95
C LEU A 87 15.43 -12.11 15.70
N MET A 88 16.54 -12.20 16.43
CA MET A 88 17.70 -11.32 16.30
C MET A 88 18.94 -12.16 16.03
N ALA A 89 19.78 -11.73 15.10
CA ALA A 89 21.08 -12.35 14.86
C ALA A 89 22.18 -11.32 14.64
N GLU A 90 23.41 -11.63 15.02
CA GLU A 90 24.54 -10.74 14.81
C GLU A 90 25.85 -11.45 14.41
N THR A 91 26.69 -10.68 13.72
CA THR A 91 28.09 -10.99 13.44
C THR A 91 28.89 -9.70 13.58
N PHE A 92 29.74 -9.67 14.61
CA PHE A 92 30.58 -8.52 14.93
C PHE A 92 31.97 -8.65 14.29
N ALA A 93 32.32 -7.71 13.43
CA ALA A 93 33.60 -7.63 12.74
C ALA A 93 34.61 -6.72 13.47
N SER A 94 34.24 -5.49 13.80
CA SER A 94 35.08 -4.50 14.49
C SER A 94 34.28 -3.25 14.89
N GLU A 95 34.71 -2.53 15.93
CA GLU A 95 34.16 -1.21 16.32
C GLU A 95 34.44 -0.12 15.27
N GLU A 96 35.48 -0.26 14.46
CA GLU A 96 35.86 0.72 13.43
C GLU A 96 35.05 0.61 12.13
N LYS A 97 34.15 -0.38 12.06
CA LYS A 97 33.37 -0.70 10.85
C LYS A 97 31.90 -0.34 11.06
N PRO A 98 31.21 0.10 9.99
CA PRO A 98 29.80 0.42 10.10
C PRO A 98 28.99 -0.83 10.46
N THR A 99 27.83 -0.63 11.08
CA THR A 99 26.88 -1.70 11.40
C THR A 99 25.65 -1.59 10.52
N VAL A 100 25.39 -2.66 9.76
CA VAL A 100 24.20 -2.80 8.91
C VAL A 100 23.18 -3.67 9.63
N LEU A 101 21.99 -3.14 9.87
CA LEU A 101 20.84 -3.92 10.32
C LEU A 101 20.01 -4.35 9.10
N PHE A 102 19.72 -5.63 8.95
CA PHE A 102 18.75 -6.14 8.00
C PHE A 102 17.41 -6.39 8.67
N TYR A 103 16.32 -5.98 8.02
CA TYR A 103 14.95 -6.23 8.44
C TYR A 103 14.22 -7.04 7.37
N ALA A 104 13.51 -8.08 7.81
CA ALA A 104 12.46 -8.77 7.09
C ALA A 104 11.41 -9.29 8.11
N HIS A 105 10.30 -9.86 7.66
CA HIS A 105 9.32 -10.48 8.56
C HIS A 105 8.98 -11.92 8.17
N LEU A 106 8.45 -12.67 9.14
CA LEU A 106 8.14 -14.10 9.02
C LEU A 106 6.63 -14.38 9.08
N ASP A 107 5.84 -13.42 9.53
CA ASP A 107 4.39 -13.56 9.52
C ASP A 107 3.82 -13.38 8.12
N LYS A 108 2.56 -13.80 7.92
CA LYS A 108 1.92 -13.83 6.61
C LYS A 108 0.48 -13.35 6.71
N GLN A 109 0.00 -12.64 5.68
CA GLN A 109 -1.43 -12.40 5.49
C GLN A 109 -2.26 -13.71 5.50
N PRO A 110 -3.52 -13.65 5.98
CA PRO A 110 -4.43 -14.77 5.93
C PRO A 110 -4.77 -15.18 4.49
N TYR A 111 -5.29 -16.39 4.36
CA TYR A 111 -5.85 -16.94 3.14
C TYR A 111 -7.04 -17.84 3.47
N MET A 112 -7.94 -18.00 2.50
CA MET A 112 -9.13 -18.84 2.65
C MET A 112 -8.75 -20.32 2.75
N ASP A 113 -9.14 -20.98 3.84
CA ASP A 113 -8.92 -22.41 4.12
C ASP A 113 -10.08 -23.29 3.62
N ASP A 114 -10.65 -22.96 2.45
CA ASP A 114 -11.84 -23.64 1.88
C ASP A 114 -11.58 -25.08 1.37
N GLY A 115 -10.33 -25.55 1.49
CA GLY A 115 -9.86 -26.87 1.07
C GLY A 115 -9.79 -27.08 -0.45
N SER A 116 -10.45 -26.24 -1.25
CA SER A 116 -10.46 -26.32 -2.71
C SER A 116 -9.41 -25.42 -3.35
N PHE A 117 -9.03 -24.33 -2.66
CA PHE A 117 -8.03 -23.34 -3.07
C PHE A 117 -8.16 -22.92 -4.54
N LYS A 118 -9.39 -22.79 -5.05
CA LYS A 118 -9.65 -22.50 -6.47
C LYS A 118 -8.99 -21.20 -6.94
N LYS A 119 -8.98 -20.18 -6.08
CA LYS A 119 -8.31 -18.90 -6.36
C LYS A 119 -6.78 -19.01 -6.44
N TRP A 120 -6.21 -20.10 -5.94
CA TRP A 120 -4.80 -20.48 -6.02
C TRP A 120 -4.53 -21.58 -7.04
N GLY A 121 -5.47 -21.81 -7.97
CA GLY A 121 -5.33 -22.84 -9.00
C GLY A 121 -5.46 -24.28 -8.49
N GLY A 122 -6.01 -24.48 -7.29
CA GLY A 122 -6.17 -25.79 -6.66
C GLY A 122 -4.96 -26.25 -5.85
N THR A 123 -3.91 -25.44 -5.73
CA THR A 123 -2.75 -25.69 -4.88
C THR A 123 -2.91 -24.95 -3.56
N ALA A 124 -2.57 -25.60 -2.45
CA ALA A 124 -2.63 -24.97 -1.14
C ALA A 124 -1.66 -23.78 -1.08
N PRO A 125 -2.02 -22.65 -0.46
CA PRO A 125 -1.13 -21.49 -0.33
C PRO A 125 0.17 -21.80 0.43
N THR A 126 0.18 -22.85 1.25
CA THR A 126 1.36 -23.39 1.96
C THR A 126 2.20 -24.34 1.13
N GLU A 127 1.90 -24.53 -0.16
CA GLU A 127 2.72 -25.32 -1.06
C GLU A 127 3.40 -24.41 -2.08
N LEU A 128 4.73 -24.33 -2.04
CA LEU A 128 5.49 -23.55 -3.00
C LEU A 128 5.49 -24.25 -4.36
N ARG A 129 4.83 -23.65 -5.35
CA ARG A 129 4.70 -24.21 -6.70
C ARG A 129 5.41 -23.33 -7.72
N TRP A 130 6.23 -23.91 -8.57
CA TRP A 130 6.90 -23.21 -9.66
C TRP A 130 6.09 -23.23 -10.96
N ASN A 131 6.22 -22.20 -11.79
CA ASN A 131 5.86 -22.31 -13.22
C ASN A 131 6.86 -23.19 -13.99
N GLU A 132 6.49 -23.54 -15.23
CA GLU A 132 7.22 -24.51 -16.05
C GLU A 132 8.70 -24.14 -16.27
N ASP A 133 8.98 -22.86 -16.49
CA ASP A 133 10.33 -22.34 -16.73
C ASP A 133 11.08 -21.94 -15.45
N ARG A 134 10.48 -22.15 -14.28
CA ARG A 134 11.00 -21.75 -12.95
C ARG A 134 11.34 -20.27 -12.82
N SER A 135 10.77 -19.40 -13.65
CA SER A 135 10.93 -17.95 -13.50
C SER A 135 10.13 -17.38 -12.34
N ARG A 136 9.10 -18.09 -11.86
CA ARG A 136 8.19 -17.61 -10.82
C ARG A 136 7.68 -18.73 -9.91
N ALA A 137 7.75 -18.49 -8.60
CA ALA A 137 7.23 -19.39 -7.58
C ALA A 137 5.94 -18.82 -6.98
N TYR A 138 4.95 -19.67 -6.70
CA TYR A 138 3.64 -19.28 -6.15
C TYR A 138 3.49 -19.89 -4.76
N GLY A 139 3.05 -19.10 -3.80
CA GLY A 139 2.84 -19.52 -2.42
C GLY A 139 2.62 -18.30 -1.52
N ARG A 140 1.83 -18.45 -0.46
CA ARG A 140 1.60 -17.37 0.50
C ARG A 140 2.89 -17.10 1.27
N GLY A 141 3.28 -15.83 1.29
CA GLY A 141 4.50 -15.33 1.88
C GLY A 141 5.74 -15.58 1.04
N ALA A 142 5.61 -16.18 -0.14
CA ALA A 142 6.76 -16.39 -1.02
C ALA A 142 7.36 -15.06 -1.47
N ALA A 143 6.53 -14.05 -1.74
CA ALA A 143 6.98 -12.70 -2.00
C ALA A 143 7.13 -11.92 -0.69
N ASP A 144 6.07 -11.83 0.10
CA ASP A 144 5.95 -10.93 1.26
C ASP A 144 5.95 -11.71 2.60
N ASP A 145 7.04 -11.76 3.36
CA ASP A 145 8.40 -11.25 3.05
C ASP A 145 9.47 -12.35 3.18
N LEU A 146 9.09 -13.63 2.94
CA LEU A 146 10.09 -14.70 2.97
C LEU A 146 11.15 -14.53 1.87
N SER A 147 10.82 -13.82 0.78
CA SER A 147 11.83 -13.44 -0.22
C SER A 147 12.90 -12.50 0.35
N GLY A 148 12.51 -11.55 1.21
CA GLY A 148 13.43 -10.75 2.01
C GLY A 148 14.32 -11.60 2.89
N VAL A 149 13.72 -12.48 3.69
CA VAL A 149 14.43 -13.44 4.57
C VAL A 149 15.50 -14.24 3.82
N VAL A 150 15.13 -14.84 2.67
CA VAL A 150 16.09 -15.66 1.91
C VAL A 150 17.08 -14.82 1.10
N SER A 151 16.71 -13.62 0.65
CA SER A 151 17.64 -12.74 -0.08
C SER A 151 18.77 -12.24 0.82
N ILE A 152 18.45 -11.86 2.06
CA ILE A 152 19.39 -11.46 3.12
C ILE A 152 20.31 -12.63 3.47
N GLY A 153 19.72 -13.77 3.85
CA GLY A 153 20.49 -14.94 4.28
C GLY A 153 21.39 -15.50 3.16
N MET A 154 20.92 -15.49 1.91
CA MET A 154 21.70 -15.91 0.76
C MET A 154 22.87 -14.97 0.46
N ALA A 155 22.67 -13.65 0.55
CA ALA A 155 23.75 -12.69 0.38
C ALA A 155 24.84 -12.85 1.44
N ILE A 156 24.46 -13.07 2.70
CA ILE A 156 25.39 -13.29 3.80
C ILE A 156 26.14 -14.61 3.64
N ASP A 157 25.47 -15.71 3.26
CA ASP A 157 26.12 -17.01 3.01
C ASP A 157 27.15 -16.91 1.87
N ALA A 158 26.82 -16.18 0.80
CA ALA A 158 27.75 -15.92 -0.30
C ALA A 158 29.00 -15.18 0.17
N ILE A 159 28.84 -14.11 0.96
CA ILE A 159 29.97 -13.34 1.51
C ILE A 159 30.81 -14.20 2.46
N PHE A 160 30.17 -14.99 3.32
CA PHE A 160 30.87 -15.85 4.27
C PHE A 160 31.68 -16.94 3.56
N GLN A 161 31.16 -17.47 2.45
CA GLN A 161 31.90 -18.40 1.58
C GLN A 161 33.07 -17.69 0.87
N HIS A 162 32.87 -16.48 0.36
CA HIS A 162 33.92 -15.72 -0.31
C HIS A 162 35.11 -15.39 0.62
N VAL A 163 34.83 -15.04 1.87
CA VAL A 163 35.85 -14.73 2.89
C VAL A 163 36.45 -16.00 3.53
N ASP A 164 35.86 -17.17 3.24
CA ASP A 164 36.22 -18.46 3.80
C ASP A 164 36.09 -18.52 5.34
N ILE A 165 34.94 -18.04 5.84
CA ILE A 165 34.62 -18.06 7.28
C ILE A 165 34.36 -19.49 7.76
N LYS A 166 33.79 -20.35 6.91
CA LYS A 166 33.39 -21.73 7.27
C LYS A 166 34.50 -22.77 7.14
N ALA A 167 35.49 -22.60 6.25
CA ALA A 167 36.53 -23.61 6.03
C ALA A 167 37.90 -23.25 6.65
N GLY A 168 38.04 -22.05 7.25
CA GLY A 168 39.29 -21.57 7.82
C GLY A 168 39.65 -22.07 9.23
N LYS A 169 40.95 -22.19 9.50
CA LYS A 169 41.49 -22.12 10.87
C LYS A 169 41.47 -20.64 11.28
N ASN A 170 40.82 -20.30 12.40
CA ASN A 170 40.58 -18.94 12.95
C ASN A 170 39.37 -18.14 12.36
N PRO A 171 38.12 -18.54 12.68
CA PRO A 171 36.91 -17.81 12.25
C PRO A 171 36.90 -16.33 12.63
N LYS A 172 37.43 -15.97 13.82
CA LYS A 172 37.49 -14.57 14.28
C LYS A 172 38.34 -13.66 13.38
N GLU A 173 39.47 -14.18 12.88
CA GLU A 173 40.36 -13.43 11.98
C GLU A 173 39.74 -13.24 10.59
N LYS A 174 38.89 -14.18 10.16
CA LYS A 174 38.14 -14.07 8.91
C LYS A 174 36.96 -13.12 9.04
N ILE A 175 36.23 -13.19 10.15
CA ILE A 175 35.12 -12.27 10.47
C ILE A 175 35.61 -10.81 10.52
N SER A 176 36.80 -10.54 11.06
CA SER A 176 37.35 -9.17 11.07
C SER A 176 37.68 -8.63 9.67
N GLN A 177 37.69 -9.46 8.63
CA GLN A 177 37.84 -9.03 7.23
C GLN A 177 36.52 -8.57 6.60
N LEU A 178 35.37 -8.88 7.20
CA LEU A 178 34.06 -8.41 6.73
C LEU A 178 34.02 -6.88 6.74
N PRO A 179 33.46 -6.23 5.71
CA PRO A 179 33.46 -4.76 5.57
C PRO A 179 32.63 -4.03 6.63
N CYS A 180 31.69 -4.73 7.28
CA CYS A 180 30.78 -4.19 8.29
C CYS A 180 30.46 -5.21 9.39
N ASN A 181 29.88 -4.73 10.48
CA ASN A 181 29.12 -5.55 11.40
C ASN A 181 27.75 -5.84 10.77
N ILE A 182 27.22 -7.03 10.99
CA ILE A 182 25.93 -7.47 10.45
C ILE A 182 25.00 -7.75 11.61
N LYS A 183 23.82 -7.14 11.59
CA LYS A 183 22.70 -7.45 12.48
C LYS A 183 21.49 -7.81 11.63
N ILE A 184 20.65 -8.72 12.10
CA ILE A 184 19.41 -9.12 11.43
C ILE A 184 18.30 -9.11 12.46
N ILE A 185 17.14 -8.57 12.09
CA ILE A 185 15.88 -8.83 12.78
C ILE A 185 14.86 -9.43 11.83
N TYR A 186 14.22 -10.50 12.28
CA TYR A 186 13.01 -11.03 11.66
C TYR A 186 11.84 -10.88 12.62
N GLU A 187 10.86 -10.07 12.23
CA GLU A 187 9.63 -9.81 12.99
C GLU A 187 8.55 -10.88 12.71
N THR A 188 7.53 -10.97 13.56
CA THR A 188 6.35 -11.83 13.36
C THR A 188 5.01 -11.11 13.59
N GLU A 189 4.98 -9.78 13.45
CA GLU A 189 3.81 -8.92 13.67
C GLU A 189 3.66 -7.84 12.58
N GLU A 190 4.40 -7.89 11.47
CA GLU A 190 4.37 -6.83 10.45
C GLU A 190 2.96 -6.68 9.88
N GLU A 191 2.36 -7.81 9.50
CA GLU A 191 1.09 -7.87 8.78
C GLU A 191 -0.09 -7.43 9.66
N SER A 192 0.13 -7.41 10.98
CA SER A 192 -0.83 -6.98 12.00
C SER A 192 -0.45 -5.65 12.66
N GLY A 193 0.54 -4.93 12.13
CA GLY A 193 0.81 -3.51 12.44
C GLY A 193 2.01 -3.22 13.35
N SER A 194 2.85 -4.21 13.65
CA SER A 194 4.10 -4.05 14.43
C SER A 194 3.90 -3.27 15.73
N HIS A 195 2.97 -3.71 16.56
CA HIS A 195 2.62 -3.02 17.81
C HIS A 195 3.72 -3.16 18.87
N SER A 196 4.34 -4.33 18.94
CA SER A 196 5.38 -4.69 19.91
C SER A 196 6.80 -4.24 19.51
N LEU A 197 7.03 -3.85 18.25
CA LEU A 197 8.37 -3.61 17.74
C LEU A 197 9.14 -2.54 18.52
N ILE A 198 8.49 -1.43 18.89
CA ILE A 198 9.15 -0.34 19.65
C ILE A 198 9.56 -0.84 21.05
N ASP A 199 8.68 -1.56 21.72
CA ASP A 199 8.95 -2.11 23.06
C ASP A 199 10.11 -3.12 22.98
N GLN A 200 10.11 -3.98 21.97
CA GLN A 200 11.19 -4.94 21.70
C GLN A 200 12.54 -4.24 21.42
N ILE A 201 12.54 -3.10 20.71
CA ILE A 201 13.77 -2.33 20.48
C ILE A 201 14.31 -1.76 21.80
N HIS A 202 13.44 -1.20 22.65
CA HIS A 202 13.83 -0.69 23.96
C HIS A 202 14.33 -1.82 24.89
N GLU A 203 13.65 -2.95 24.92
CA GLU A 203 14.00 -4.10 25.77
C GLU A 203 15.30 -4.79 25.33
N ASN A 204 15.68 -4.64 24.06
CA ASN A 204 16.92 -5.17 23.50
C ASN A 204 17.89 -4.04 23.08
N GLU A 205 17.93 -2.93 23.83
CA GLU A 205 18.70 -1.72 23.50
C GLU A 205 20.16 -2.02 23.10
N GLU A 206 20.85 -2.92 23.82
CA GLU A 206 22.24 -3.31 23.52
C GLU A 206 22.40 -3.89 22.11
N PHE A 207 21.43 -4.69 21.65
CA PHE A 207 21.45 -5.22 20.29
C PHE A 207 21.25 -4.12 19.25
N PHE A 208 20.46 -3.07 19.55
CA PHE A 208 20.19 -1.99 18.60
C PHE A 208 21.21 -0.84 18.65
N LYS A 209 22.22 -0.90 19.53
CA LYS A 209 23.29 0.11 19.57
C LYS A 209 24.19 0.08 18.34
N GLY A 210 24.61 1.29 17.94
CA GLY A 210 25.64 1.51 16.92
C GLY A 210 25.24 1.14 15.50
N ILE A 211 23.94 1.15 15.17
CA ILE A 211 23.44 0.89 13.81
C ILE A 211 23.62 2.16 12.97
N ASP A 212 24.32 2.02 11.84
CA ASP A 212 24.61 3.12 10.90
C ASP A 212 23.61 3.18 9.74
N CYS A 213 23.16 2.02 9.27
CA CYS A 213 22.10 1.89 8.27
C CYS A 213 21.22 0.65 8.51
N VAL A 214 20.01 0.72 7.98
CA VAL A 214 19.02 -0.35 8.00
C VAL A 214 18.64 -0.69 6.57
N VAL A 215 18.80 -1.94 6.16
CA VAL A 215 18.30 -2.48 4.89
C VAL A 215 16.98 -3.17 5.15
N ILE A 216 15.92 -2.68 4.50
CA ILE A 216 14.56 -3.22 4.60
C ILE A 216 14.22 -3.85 3.26
N THR A 217 13.97 -5.16 3.23
CA THR A 217 13.67 -5.91 2.00
C THR A 217 12.19 -5.97 1.63
N ASP A 218 11.35 -5.35 2.45
CA ASP A 218 9.90 -5.44 2.40
C ASP A 218 9.26 -4.26 1.64
N VAL A 219 9.70 -4.05 0.39
CA VAL A 219 9.07 -3.10 -0.52
C VAL A 219 8.99 -3.64 -1.93
N VAL A 220 8.12 -3.07 -2.74
CA VAL A 220 7.89 -3.51 -4.13
C VAL A 220 8.85 -2.80 -5.08
N ASN A 221 9.45 -3.54 -6.01
CA ASN A 221 10.19 -2.95 -7.13
C ASN A 221 9.24 -2.22 -8.11
N PRO A 222 9.68 -1.14 -8.79
CA PRO A 222 8.86 -0.42 -9.77
C PRO A 222 8.28 -1.30 -10.89
N ALA A 223 9.01 -2.35 -11.28
CA ALA A 223 8.60 -3.37 -12.22
C ALA A 223 9.47 -4.62 -12.04
N GLN A 224 9.03 -5.76 -12.57
CA GLN A 224 9.81 -6.99 -12.56
C GLN A 224 11.23 -6.76 -13.11
N GLY A 225 12.25 -7.09 -12.32
CA GLY A 225 13.66 -6.95 -12.70
C GLY A 225 14.15 -5.49 -12.83
N LYS A 226 13.37 -4.49 -12.39
CA LYS A 226 13.82 -3.10 -12.30
C LYS A 226 13.89 -2.65 -10.86
N PRO A 227 15.09 -2.38 -10.32
CA PRO A 227 15.21 -2.04 -8.91
C PRO A 227 14.75 -0.62 -8.62
N GLY A 228 14.06 -0.46 -7.51
CA GLY A 228 13.76 0.85 -6.91
C GLY A 228 14.35 0.95 -5.51
N LEU A 229 14.82 2.14 -5.16
CA LEU A 229 15.04 2.50 -3.76
C LEU A 229 13.82 3.29 -3.27
N THR A 230 13.03 2.69 -2.38
CA THR A 230 11.84 3.33 -1.83
C THR A 230 12.24 4.37 -0.80
N THR A 231 12.08 5.65 -1.13
CA THR A 231 12.46 6.76 -0.25
C THR A 231 11.27 7.44 0.41
N SER A 232 10.05 7.04 0.06
CA SER A 232 8.83 7.57 0.64
C SER A 232 7.71 6.55 0.71
N LEU A 233 6.87 6.65 1.74
CA LEU A 233 5.64 5.88 1.94
C LEU A 233 4.47 6.84 2.16
N ARG A 234 3.28 6.50 1.66
CA ARG A 234 2.08 7.31 1.90
C ARG A 234 1.50 7.05 3.28
N GLY A 235 0.96 8.11 3.86
CA GLY A 235 0.13 8.05 5.04
C GLY A 235 -1.35 7.88 4.70
N ILE A 236 -2.17 7.84 5.74
CA ILE A 236 -3.63 7.77 5.62
C ILE A 236 -4.27 8.44 6.83
N VAL A 237 -5.39 9.13 6.60
CA VAL A 237 -6.38 9.43 7.64
C VAL A 237 -7.75 8.99 7.16
N GLN A 238 -8.52 8.38 8.06
CA GLN A 238 -9.85 7.86 7.76
C GLN A 238 -10.83 8.21 8.89
N MET A 239 -12.02 8.65 8.50
CA MET A 239 -13.10 9.01 9.41
C MET A 239 -14.41 8.41 8.97
N ASP A 240 -15.20 8.03 9.96
CA ASP A 240 -16.60 7.69 9.83
C ASP A 240 -17.44 8.95 10.09
N ALA A 241 -18.13 9.43 9.06
CA ALA A 241 -18.95 10.63 9.12
C ALA A 241 -20.43 10.26 8.96
N THR A 242 -21.26 10.61 9.95
CA THR A 242 -22.71 10.43 9.89
C THR A 242 -23.42 11.77 9.98
N VAL A 243 -24.25 12.05 8.98
CA VAL A 243 -25.09 13.25 8.92
C VAL A 243 -26.47 12.92 9.46
N SER A 244 -26.97 13.75 10.37
CA SER A 244 -28.35 13.69 10.89
C SER A 244 -29.05 15.02 10.74
N MET A 245 -30.37 15.00 10.59
CA MET A 245 -31.16 16.23 10.60
C MET A 245 -31.18 16.82 12.01
N GLY A 246 -30.97 18.13 12.12
CA GLY A 246 -31.19 18.83 13.37
C GLY A 246 -32.69 18.99 13.70
N LEU A 247 -32.99 19.81 14.71
CA LEU A 247 -34.35 19.99 15.22
C LEU A 247 -35.33 20.64 14.22
N LYS A 248 -34.82 21.33 13.20
CA LYS A 248 -35.62 22.01 12.18
C LYS A 248 -35.61 21.21 10.89
N GLU A 249 -36.79 20.99 10.32
CA GLU A 249 -36.90 20.35 9.01
C GLU A 249 -36.22 21.18 7.92
N MET A 250 -35.37 20.51 7.15
CA MET A 250 -34.59 21.11 6.07
C MET A 250 -35.17 20.80 4.70
N ALA A 251 -34.88 21.67 3.73
CA ALA A 251 -35.35 21.56 2.35
C ALA A 251 -34.77 20.35 1.60
N VAL A 252 -33.63 19.83 2.06
CA VAL A 252 -33.00 18.61 1.58
C VAL A 252 -32.97 17.56 2.69
N ASP A 253 -32.77 16.29 2.34
CA ASP A 253 -32.59 15.20 3.30
C ASP A 253 -31.11 15.04 3.71
N GLU A 254 -30.87 14.17 4.69
CA GLU A 254 -29.56 13.90 5.28
C GLU A 254 -28.58 13.32 4.26
N GLN A 255 -29.05 12.45 3.36
CA GLN A 255 -28.23 11.86 2.30
C GLN A 255 -27.80 12.90 1.28
N THR A 256 -28.70 13.80 0.87
CA THR A 256 -28.35 14.94 0.00
C THR A 256 -27.31 15.81 0.70
N ALA A 257 -27.50 16.13 1.98
CA ALA A 257 -26.53 16.90 2.76
C ALA A 257 -25.15 16.20 2.85
N LEU A 258 -25.12 14.87 2.99
CA LEU A 258 -23.89 14.08 2.93
C LEU A 258 -23.21 14.19 1.56
N TYR A 259 -23.91 13.97 0.44
CA TYR A 259 -23.30 14.09 -0.89
C TYR A 259 -22.78 15.52 -1.14
N LYS A 260 -23.50 16.55 -0.69
CA LYS A 260 -23.01 17.94 -0.75
C LYS A 260 -21.72 18.12 0.06
N LEU A 261 -21.65 17.55 1.26
CA LEU A 261 -20.45 17.60 2.07
C LEU A 261 -19.27 16.89 1.39
N LEU A 262 -19.49 15.70 0.82
CA LEU A 262 -18.45 14.94 0.10
C LEU A 262 -17.95 15.67 -1.15
N ALA A 263 -18.83 16.39 -1.85
CA ALA A 263 -18.44 17.20 -3.01
C ALA A 263 -17.40 18.28 -2.65
N THR A 264 -17.33 18.71 -1.39
CA THR A 264 -16.35 19.71 -0.92
C THR A 264 -14.94 19.16 -0.72
N LEU A 265 -14.73 17.85 -0.82
CA LEU A 265 -13.42 17.21 -0.61
C LEU A 265 -12.47 17.40 -1.81
N ILE A 266 -13.02 17.66 -2.99
CA ILE A 266 -12.28 17.77 -4.24
C ILE A 266 -12.60 19.06 -4.99
N ARG A 267 -11.66 19.48 -5.83
CA ARG A 267 -11.85 20.57 -6.78
C ARG A 267 -12.42 20.04 -8.10
N GLU A 268 -12.69 20.97 -9.01
CA GLU A 268 -13.19 20.69 -10.36
C GLU A 268 -12.29 19.77 -11.21
N ASP A 269 -10.99 19.75 -10.94
CA ASP A 269 -9.98 18.89 -11.56
C ASP A 269 -9.72 17.60 -10.77
N HIS A 270 -10.53 17.33 -9.74
CA HIS A 270 -10.39 16.23 -8.77
C HIS A 270 -9.18 16.32 -7.84
N SER A 271 -8.43 17.43 -7.82
CA SER A 271 -7.41 17.63 -6.80
C SER A 271 -8.04 17.80 -5.41
N LEU A 272 -7.28 17.51 -4.35
CA LEU A 272 -7.73 17.68 -2.97
C LEU A 272 -8.11 19.16 -2.68
N ALA A 273 -9.27 19.39 -2.09
CA ALA A 273 -9.79 20.73 -1.79
C ALA A 273 -9.47 21.21 -0.37
N LEU A 274 -8.65 20.49 0.39
CA LEU A 274 -8.22 20.83 1.75
C LEU A 274 -6.81 21.45 1.72
N PRO A 275 -6.66 22.79 1.74
CA PRO A 275 -5.35 23.43 1.54
C PRO A 275 -4.34 23.12 2.65
N ALA A 276 -4.81 22.86 3.87
CA ALA A 276 -3.95 22.48 4.99
C ALA A 276 -3.22 21.16 4.77
N ILE A 277 -3.76 20.27 3.92
CA ILE A 277 -3.16 18.99 3.55
C ILE A 277 -2.46 19.14 2.19
N ALA A 278 -3.18 19.62 1.17
CA ALA A 278 -2.66 19.71 -0.18
C ALA A 278 -1.39 20.59 -0.32
N ASN A 279 -1.27 21.66 0.48
CA ASN A 279 -0.08 22.51 0.45
C ASN A 279 1.08 21.97 1.30
N ALA A 280 0.84 20.95 2.12
CA ALA A 280 1.87 20.30 2.93
C ALA A 280 2.57 19.18 2.16
N ASP A 281 2.04 18.75 1.01
CA ASP A 281 2.68 17.78 0.13
C ASP A 281 4.08 18.28 -0.30
N GLN A 282 5.11 17.52 0.04
CA GLN A 282 6.49 17.82 -0.31
C GLN A 282 6.69 17.68 -1.83
N PRO A 283 7.29 18.67 -2.51
CA PRO A 283 7.53 18.61 -3.94
C PRO A 283 8.44 17.45 -4.36
N VAL A 284 8.17 16.91 -5.55
CA VAL A 284 8.98 15.86 -6.19
C VAL A 284 10.27 16.47 -6.72
N THR A 285 11.39 15.79 -6.50
CA THR A 285 12.71 16.18 -7.00
C THR A 285 12.89 15.82 -8.48
N ASP A 286 13.86 16.44 -9.16
CA ASP A 286 14.18 16.10 -10.55
C ASP A 286 14.68 14.65 -10.68
N ALA A 287 15.47 14.17 -9.72
CA ALA A 287 15.97 12.79 -9.69
C ALA A 287 14.84 11.75 -9.59
N GLU A 288 13.80 12.02 -8.78
CA GLU A 288 12.61 11.17 -8.69
C GLU A 288 11.83 11.20 -10.01
N ARG A 289 11.61 12.39 -10.59
CA ARG A 289 10.91 12.54 -11.87
C ARG A 289 11.63 11.79 -13.01
N GLU A 290 12.95 11.89 -13.08
CA GLU A 290 13.78 11.13 -14.03
C GLU A 290 13.74 9.62 -13.75
N GLY A 291 13.68 9.23 -12.48
CA GLY A 291 13.41 7.86 -12.04
C GLY A 291 12.09 7.31 -12.59
N TYR A 292 10.99 8.02 -12.34
CA TYR A 292 9.65 7.66 -12.78
C TYR A 292 9.54 7.52 -14.30
N ALA A 293 10.25 8.37 -15.05
CA ALA A 293 10.27 8.29 -16.52
C ALA A 293 10.93 7.01 -17.07
N ARG A 294 11.74 6.31 -16.25
CA ARG A 294 12.46 5.09 -16.63
C ARG A 294 11.76 3.80 -16.20
N VAL A 295 10.73 3.88 -15.37
CA VAL A 295 9.93 2.71 -14.99
C VAL A 295 9.33 2.11 -16.28
N PRO A 296 9.57 0.81 -16.59
CA PRO A 296 9.17 0.18 -17.85
C PRO A 296 7.67 -0.16 -17.85
N THR A 297 6.87 0.88 -17.72
CA THR A 297 5.42 0.82 -17.73
C THR A 297 4.89 1.74 -18.82
N SER A 298 3.57 1.75 -18.98
CA SER A 298 2.88 2.69 -19.85
C SER A 298 1.65 3.22 -19.16
N VAL A 299 1.15 4.36 -19.64
CA VAL A 299 -0.15 4.89 -19.20
C VAL A 299 -1.25 3.84 -19.34
N SER A 300 -1.19 3.00 -20.40
CA SER A 300 -2.16 1.92 -20.60
C SER A 300 -2.04 0.84 -19.53
N ALA A 301 -0.82 0.42 -19.20
CA ALA A 301 -0.57 -0.59 -18.18
C ALA A 301 -1.03 -0.09 -16.79
N LEU A 302 -0.67 1.15 -16.42
CA LEU A 302 -1.12 1.74 -15.15
C LEU A 302 -2.66 1.85 -15.07
N LYS A 303 -3.32 2.18 -16.19
CA LYS A 303 -4.78 2.17 -16.29
C LYS A 303 -5.36 0.78 -16.10
N GLU A 304 -4.77 -0.24 -16.73
CA GLU A 304 -5.20 -1.64 -16.63
C GLU A 304 -5.00 -2.21 -15.22
N THR A 305 -3.86 -1.92 -14.57
CA THR A 305 -3.60 -2.26 -13.17
C THR A 305 -4.66 -1.65 -12.26
N ALA A 306 -5.05 -0.40 -12.50
CA ALA A 306 -6.14 0.28 -11.80
C ALA A 306 -7.53 -0.17 -12.26
N GLY A 307 -7.67 -1.02 -13.28
CA GLY A 307 -8.95 -1.49 -13.82
C GLY A 307 -9.76 -0.43 -14.58
N LEU A 308 -9.16 0.71 -14.93
CA LEU A 308 -9.89 1.83 -15.53
C LEU A 308 -10.50 1.46 -16.88
N LEU A 309 -11.73 1.93 -17.11
CA LEU A 309 -12.34 1.85 -18.43
C LEU A 309 -11.48 2.60 -19.47
N SER A 310 -11.44 2.08 -20.70
CA SER A 310 -10.62 2.63 -21.80
C SER A 310 -10.82 4.12 -22.02
N ASN A 311 -12.06 4.59 -21.89
CA ASN A 311 -12.49 5.95 -22.15
C ASN A 311 -12.43 6.88 -20.92
N THR A 312 -12.14 6.36 -19.72
CA THR A 312 -11.98 7.17 -18.49
C THR A 312 -10.78 8.10 -18.66
N ARG A 313 -11.00 9.40 -18.43
CA ARG A 313 -9.94 10.42 -18.45
C ARG A 313 -9.25 10.48 -17.08
N LEU A 314 -7.96 10.76 -17.10
CA LEU A 314 -7.14 10.91 -15.89
C LEU A 314 -7.34 12.30 -15.27
N THR A 315 -7.03 12.41 -13.98
CA THR A 315 -7.01 13.69 -13.23
C THR A 315 -5.70 14.46 -13.41
N VAL A 316 -4.72 13.82 -14.04
CA VAL A 316 -3.39 14.36 -14.34
C VAL A 316 -3.03 14.15 -15.81
N SER A 317 -1.91 14.71 -16.25
CA SER A 317 -1.35 14.46 -17.58
C SER A 317 -1.17 12.96 -17.84
N ALA A 318 -1.46 12.55 -19.06
CA ALA A 318 -1.37 11.16 -19.50
C ALA A 318 0.08 10.79 -19.87
N ASP A 319 0.95 10.81 -18.87
CA ASP A 319 2.34 10.34 -18.93
C ASP A 319 2.72 9.60 -17.65
N VAL A 320 3.69 8.69 -17.75
CA VAL A 320 4.11 7.82 -16.65
C VAL A 320 4.56 8.63 -15.42
N PRO A 321 5.44 9.64 -15.54
CA PRO A 321 5.81 10.47 -14.39
C PRO A 321 4.62 11.12 -13.71
N SER A 322 3.71 11.77 -14.43
CA SER A 322 2.54 12.42 -13.82
C SER A 322 1.63 11.44 -13.10
N MET A 323 1.42 10.24 -13.64
CA MET A 323 0.62 9.21 -12.96
C MET A 323 1.29 8.70 -11.68
N LEU A 324 2.58 8.40 -11.73
CA LEU A 324 3.34 7.93 -10.56
C LEU A 324 3.46 9.01 -9.48
N ILE A 325 3.66 10.28 -9.85
CA ILE A 325 3.64 11.40 -8.92
C ILE A 325 2.29 11.48 -8.20
N ALA A 326 1.18 11.37 -8.93
CA ALA A 326 -0.15 11.38 -8.32
C ALA A 326 -0.36 10.20 -7.36
N GLN A 327 0.18 9.02 -7.70
CA GLN A 327 0.05 7.80 -6.89
C GLN A 327 0.92 7.82 -5.63
N LEU A 328 2.11 8.41 -5.69
CA LEU A 328 3.15 8.24 -4.66
C LEU A 328 3.41 9.52 -3.85
N ARG A 329 3.19 10.70 -4.45
CA ARG A 329 3.67 11.99 -3.96
C ARG A 329 2.59 13.09 -3.93
N THR A 330 1.32 12.73 -4.11
CA THR A 330 0.20 13.68 -4.03
C THR A 330 -0.90 13.16 -3.11
N SER A 331 -1.39 14.01 -2.22
CA SER A 331 -2.50 13.67 -1.33
C SER A 331 -3.84 13.66 -2.09
N SER A 332 -4.68 12.67 -1.82
CA SER A 332 -5.94 12.47 -2.56
C SER A 332 -7.06 12.01 -1.64
N ALA A 333 -8.27 12.51 -1.88
CA ALA A 333 -9.47 12.11 -1.15
C ALA A 333 -10.18 10.92 -1.80
N ASN A 334 -10.84 10.13 -0.96
CA ASN A 334 -11.75 9.06 -1.33
C ASN A 334 -12.94 9.07 -0.36
N ALA A 335 -14.11 8.62 -0.82
CA ALA A 335 -15.29 8.51 0.03
C ALA A 335 -16.12 7.30 -0.36
N ARG A 336 -16.77 6.68 0.63
CA ARG A 336 -17.62 5.50 0.44
C ARG A 336 -18.95 5.74 1.18
N PRO A 337 -19.97 6.31 0.51
CA PRO A 337 -21.29 6.49 1.10
C PRO A 337 -22.00 5.14 1.33
N GLY A 338 -22.80 5.08 2.40
CA GLY A 338 -23.46 3.87 2.86
C GLY A 338 -22.61 3.07 3.84
N HIS A 339 -23.22 2.04 4.44
CA HIS A 339 -22.60 1.23 5.48
C HIS A 339 -21.69 0.11 4.90
N ARG A 340 -20.68 0.50 4.13
CA ARG A 340 -19.71 -0.43 3.50
C ARG A 340 -18.56 -0.80 4.45
N VAL A 341 -17.93 -1.94 4.16
CA VAL A 341 -16.76 -2.48 4.88
C VAL A 341 -15.59 -1.49 4.86
N THR A 342 -14.84 -1.43 5.96
CA THR A 342 -13.60 -0.66 6.09
C THR A 342 -12.48 -1.32 5.30
N GLY A 343 -11.69 -0.52 4.58
CA GLY A 343 -10.61 -1.06 3.75
C GLY A 343 -9.96 0.02 2.90
N SER A 344 -8.75 -0.25 2.43
CA SER A 344 -7.95 0.66 1.61
C SER A 344 -8.36 0.61 0.13
N VAL A 345 -9.64 0.86 -0.18
CA VAL A 345 -10.19 0.68 -1.55
C VAL A 345 -10.90 1.92 -2.07
N ILE A 346 -10.70 2.21 -3.35
CA ILE A 346 -11.53 3.08 -4.18
C ILE A 346 -12.58 2.18 -4.84
N LEU A 347 -13.83 2.62 -4.89
CA LEU A 347 -14.87 1.84 -5.53
C LEU A 347 -14.86 2.15 -7.03
N GLY A 348 -14.84 1.10 -7.86
CA GLY A 348 -14.89 1.25 -9.31
C GLY A 348 -16.25 1.74 -9.81
N THR A 349 -17.28 1.59 -8.99
CA THR A 349 -18.67 1.97 -9.29
C THR A 349 -19.33 2.70 -8.12
N ALA A 350 -19.97 3.83 -8.43
CA ALA A 350 -20.78 4.60 -7.50
C ALA A 350 -22.24 4.65 -7.98
N GLY A 351 -23.19 4.70 -7.06
CA GLY A 351 -24.60 4.87 -7.42
C GLY A 351 -25.42 5.61 -6.38
N ALA A 352 -26.43 6.33 -6.85
CA ALA A 352 -27.44 6.95 -6.01
C ALA A 352 -28.82 6.87 -6.68
N ARG A 353 -29.86 6.67 -5.87
CA ARG A 353 -31.26 6.79 -6.27
C ARG A 353 -31.75 8.18 -5.90
N LEU A 354 -32.25 8.91 -6.90
CA LEU A 354 -32.88 10.21 -6.71
C LEU A 354 -34.37 10.09 -6.95
N THR A 355 -35.18 10.49 -5.97
CA THR A 355 -36.64 10.50 -6.08
C THR A 355 -37.15 11.92 -6.17
N PHE A 356 -37.70 12.26 -7.34
CA PHE A 356 -38.28 13.57 -7.66
C PHE A 356 -39.81 13.49 -7.58
N PRO A 357 -40.44 14.32 -6.73
CA PRO A 357 -41.90 14.44 -6.69
C PRO A 357 -42.42 15.30 -7.84
N GLY A 358 -43.70 15.17 -8.17
CA GLY A 358 -44.39 16.12 -9.06
C GLY A 358 -43.87 16.13 -10.50
N ILE A 359 -43.50 14.97 -11.06
CA ILE A 359 -43.12 14.84 -12.47
C ILE A 359 -44.18 14.08 -13.25
N ARG A 360 -44.63 14.65 -14.38
CA ARG A 360 -45.61 14.01 -15.28
C ARG A 360 -44.98 13.23 -16.42
N ASP A 361 -43.86 13.71 -16.95
CA ASP A 361 -43.15 13.10 -18.07
C ASP A 361 -41.78 12.58 -17.64
N ALA A 362 -41.76 11.34 -17.17
CA ALA A 362 -40.54 10.66 -16.73
C ALA A 362 -39.50 10.51 -17.85
N LYS A 363 -39.94 10.38 -19.11
CA LYS A 363 -39.04 10.19 -20.27
C LYS A 363 -38.31 11.48 -20.62
N GLU A 364 -39.03 12.59 -20.72
CA GLU A 364 -38.41 13.89 -20.96
C GLU A 364 -37.55 14.31 -19.76
N PHE A 365 -37.98 14.02 -18.52
CA PHE A 365 -37.18 14.30 -17.34
C PHE A 365 -35.84 13.55 -17.38
N LYS A 366 -35.88 12.24 -17.64
CA LYS A 366 -34.67 11.42 -17.79
C LYS A 366 -33.75 11.96 -18.88
N LYS A 367 -34.30 12.44 -19.99
CA LYS A 367 -33.53 13.01 -21.10
C LYS A 367 -32.83 14.32 -20.69
N ARG A 368 -33.50 15.22 -19.98
CA ARG A 368 -32.88 16.46 -19.47
C ARG A 368 -31.84 16.17 -18.41
N LEU A 369 -32.15 15.29 -17.46
CA LEU A 369 -31.21 14.80 -16.44
C LEU A 369 -29.95 14.22 -17.11
N GLY A 370 -30.12 13.36 -18.11
CA GLY A 370 -29.00 12.77 -18.85
C GLY A 370 -28.09 13.80 -19.52
N LYS A 371 -28.63 14.91 -20.04
CA LYS A 371 -27.81 16.00 -20.60
C LYS A 371 -26.98 16.70 -19.52
N ILE A 372 -27.61 17.07 -18.41
CA ILE A 372 -26.94 17.74 -17.28
C ILE A 372 -25.80 16.84 -16.76
N LEU A 373 -26.10 15.57 -16.51
CA LEU A 373 -25.11 14.61 -16.03
C LEU A 373 -23.96 14.40 -17.02
N ALA A 374 -24.26 14.33 -18.33
CA ALA A 374 -23.23 14.21 -19.36
C ALA A 374 -22.30 15.44 -19.42
N GLU A 375 -22.84 16.65 -19.27
CA GLU A 375 -22.06 17.89 -19.20
C GLU A 375 -21.13 17.93 -17.97
N LYS A 376 -21.55 17.30 -16.86
CA LYS A 376 -20.79 17.23 -15.60
C LYS A 376 -19.88 16.03 -15.47
N ASN A 377 -19.96 15.09 -16.40
CA ASN A 377 -19.09 13.94 -16.47
C ASN A 377 -17.75 14.28 -17.16
N ARG A 378 -16.99 15.20 -16.57
CA ARG A 378 -15.74 15.72 -17.15
C ARG A 378 -14.70 14.65 -17.43
N PHE A 379 -14.69 13.60 -16.61
CA PHE A 379 -13.75 12.49 -16.71
C PHE A 379 -14.26 11.33 -17.58
N ASN A 380 -15.41 11.50 -18.23
CA ASN A 380 -15.96 10.53 -19.17
C ASN A 380 -16.13 9.13 -18.54
N LEU A 381 -16.62 9.10 -17.31
CA LEU A 381 -17.00 7.86 -16.63
C LEU A 381 -18.18 7.22 -17.37
N GLU A 382 -18.32 5.91 -17.31
CA GLU A 382 -19.54 5.30 -17.83
C GLU A 382 -20.72 5.70 -16.95
N LEU A 383 -21.75 6.29 -17.57
CA LEU A 383 -22.93 6.80 -16.89
C LEU A 383 -24.16 6.01 -17.32
N LYS A 384 -24.84 5.39 -16.37
CA LYS A 384 -26.11 4.70 -16.57
C LYS A 384 -27.19 5.38 -15.74
N THR A 385 -28.31 5.70 -16.40
CA THR A 385 -29.53 6.19 -15.72
C THR A 385 -30.69 5.25 -15.95
N THR A 386 -31.38 4.87 -14.89
CA THR A 386 -32.50 3.90 -14.94
C THR A 386 -33.70 4.43 -14.18
N ILE A 387 -34.89 4.45 -14.80
CA ILE A 387 -36.12 4.79 -14.08
C ILE A 387 -36.56 3.54 -13.32
N ILE A 388 -36.73 3.67 -12.01
CA ILE A 388 -37.13 2.59 -11.10
C ILE A 388 -38.61 2.69 -10.74
N SER A 389 -39.13 3.91 -10.64
CA SER A 389 -40.54 4.19 -10.42
C SER A 389 -40.90 5.46 -11.19
N GLU A 390 -42.11 5.53 -11.75
CA GLU A 390 -42.61 6.74 -12.41
C GLU A 390 -43.40 7.67 -11.46
N LYS A 391 -43.89 7.17 -10.32
CA LYS A 391 -44.70 7.93 -9.35
C LYS A 391 -44.46 7.46 -7.90
N PRO A 392 -43.77 8.26 -7.04
CA PRO A 392 -42.95 9.40 -7.44
C PRO A 392 -41.83 8.94 -8.39
N LEU A 393 -41.31 9.86 -9.21
CA LEU A 393 -40.28 9.52 -10.20
C LEU A 393 -38.97 9.20 -9.47
N ALA A 394 -38.54 7.95 -9.49
CA ALA A 394 -37.27 7.50 -8.93
C ALA A 394 -36.31 7.10 -10.06
N VAL A 395 -35.12 7.68 -10.06
CA VAL A 395 -34.07 7.42 -11.05
C VAL A 395 -32.79 7.01 -10.35
N ASP A 396 -32.27 5.85 -10.74
CA ASP A 396 -30.91 5.44 -10.37
C ASP A 396 -29.92 6.11 -11.31
N ILE A 397 -28.89 6.74 -10.72
CA ILE A 397 -27.72 7.28 -11.41
C ILE A 397 -26.54 6.43 -10.96
N ILE A 398 -25.89 5.77 -11.91
CA ILE A 398 -24.72 4.91 -11.67
C ILE A 398 -23.56 5.42 -12.52
N LEU A 399 -22.41 5.61 -11.88
CA LEU A 399 -21.13 5.92 -12.51
C LEU A 399 -20.19 4.72 -12.36
N ARG A 400 -19.48 4.37 -13.42
CA ARG A 400 -18.37 3.41 -13.38
C ARG A 400 -17.10 4.06 -13.92
N SER A 401 -16.05 4.06 -13.11
CA SER A 401 -14.71 4.48 -13.49
C SER A 401 -13.80 3.29 -13.81
N SER A 402 -14.05 2.14 -13.18
CA SER A 402 -13.22 0.95 -13.24
C SER A 402 -14.04 -0.36 -13.25
N GLU A 403 -13.49 -1.41 -13.87
CA GLU A 403 -14.06 -2.76 -13.90
C GLU A 403 -13.87 -3.52 -12.58
N LYS A 404 -12.89 -3.11 -11.76
CA LYS A 404 -12.60 -3.64 -10.42
C LYS A 404 -12.40 -2.52 -9.40
N ASP A 405 -12.46 -2.83 -8.11
CA ASP A 405 -12.20 -1.85 -7.05
C ASP A 405 -10.69 -1.63 -6.85
N PRO A 406 -10.13 -0.43 -7.18
CA PRO A 406 -8.70 -0.22 -7.07
C PRO A 406 -8.25 -0.03 -5.62
N HIS A 407 -7.08 -0.54 -5.26
CA HIS A 407 -6.48 -0.22 -3.95
C HIS A 407 -6.12 1.27 -3.85
N SER A 408 -6.57 1.96 -2.81
CA SER A 408 -6.47 3.42 -2.69
C SER A 408 -5.02 3.90 -2.51
N GLY A 409 -4.17 3.08 -1.89
CA GLY A 409 -2.75 3.40 -1.74
C GLY A 409 -1.98 3.24 -3.05
N VAL A 410 -2.25 2.17 -3.82
CA VAL A 410 -1.45 1.80 -5.00
C VAL A 410 -1.92 2.54 -6.24
N ASN A 411 -3.24 2.65 -6.42
CA ASN A 411 -3.85 3.16 -7.65
C ASN A 411 -4.55 4.51 -7.46
N GLY A 412 -4.68 5.00 -6.21
CA GLY A 412 -5.35 6.25 -5.91
C GLY A 412 -4.50 7.48 -6.26
N GLY A 413 -5.14 8.53 -6.78
CA GLY A 413 -4.47 9.79 -7.13
C GLY A 413 -4.65 10.22 -8.59
N PRO A 414 -4.26 9.41 -9.60
CA PRO A 414 -4.36 9.78 -11.02
C PRO A 414 -5.74 9.51 -11.63
N VAL A 415 -6.64 8.86 -10.88
CA VAL A 415 -7.92 8.36 -11.36
C VAL A 415 -9.09 9.09 -10.69
N PRO A 416 -10.18 9.35 -11.42
CA PRO A 416 -11.37 9.95 -10.84
C PRO A 416 -12.09 8.97 -9.90
N VAL A 417 -12.40 9.42 -8.68
CA VAL A 417 -13.19 8.65 -7.71
C VAL A 417 -14.67 8.80 -8.05
N ALA A 418 -15.33 7.70 -8.43
CA ALA A 418 -16.70 7.71 -8.91
C ALA A 418 -17.69 8.30 -7.89
N GLU A 419 -17.50 8.02 -6.59
CA GLU A 419 -18.33 8.53 -5.50
C GLU A 419 -18.23 10.05 -5.36
N LEU A 420 -17.01 10.60 -5.44
CA LEU A 420 -16.79 12.04 -5.33
C LEU A 420 -17.29 12.76 -6.58
N GLN A 421 -17.13 12.15 -7.77
CA GLN A 421 -17.71 12.68 -9.00
C GLN A 421 -19.25 12.66 -8.96
N LEU A 422 -19.86 11.61 -8.41
CA LEU A 422 -21.31 11.53 -8.21
C LEU A 422 -21.79 12.56 -7.20
N ALA A 423 -21.02 12.78 -6.13
CA ALA A 423 -21.29 13.82 -5.13
C ALA A 423 -21.31 15.22 -5.75
N CYS A 424 -20.33 15.57 -6.58
CA CYS A 424 -20.33 16.83 -7.33
C CYS A 424 -21.53 16.97 -8.26
N MET A 425 -21.94 15.89 -8.94
CA MET A 425 -23.14 15.90 -9.79
C MET A 425 -24.42 16.13 -8.98
N ILE A 426 -24.57 15.49 -7.82
CA ILE A 426 -25.73 15.67 -6.94
C ILE A 426 -25.76 17.08 -6.34
N ASP A 427 -24.61 17.60 -5.92
CA ASP A 427 -24.49 18.95 -5.37
C ASP A 427 -24.99 20.02 -6.35
N GLU A 428 -24.73 19.83 -7.64
CA GLU A 428 -25.21 20.71 -8.69
C GLU A 428 -26.69 20.47 -9.06
N LEU A 429 -27.17 19.24 -9.01
CA LEU A 429 -28.55 18.90 -9.36
C LEU A 429 -29.57 19.47 -8.37
N ILE A 430 -29.20 19.60 -7.10
CA ILE A 430 -30.09 20.00 -6.01
C ILE A 430 -29.37 21.07 -5.19
N SER A 431 -29.88 22.29 -5.11
CA SER A 431 -29.29 23.33 -4.25
C SER A 431 -29.63 23.08 -2.77
N SER A 432 -28.90 23.73 -1.86
CA SER A 432 -29.10 23.56 -0.41
C SER A 432 -30.46 24.05 0.09
N ASP A 433 -31.15 24.90 -0.68
CA ASP A 433 -32.53 25.32 -0.43
C ASP A 433 -33.58 24.42 -1.10
N GLY A 434 -33.17 23.28 -1.68
CA GLY A 434 -34.05 22.26 -2.24
C GLY A 434 -34.57 22.55 -3.66
N ARG A 435 -34.12 23.64 -4.31
CA ARG A 435 -34.39 23.87 -5.73
C ARG A 435 -33.59 22.88 -6.58
N TRP A 436 -34.16 22.45 -7.68
CA TRP A 436 -33.51 21.58 -8.63
C TRP A 436 -32.72 22.43 -9.62
N HIS A 437 -31.85 21.77 -10.37
CA HIS A 437 -31.21 22.37 -11.53
C HIS A 437 -32.27 23.06 -12.43
N PRO A 438 -32.04 24.27 -12.96
CA PRO A 438 -33.06 25.06 -13.65
C PRO A 438 -33.80 24.30 -14.76
N GLN A 439 -33.08 23.50 -15.55
CA GLN A 439 -33.66 22.69 -16.63
C GLN A 439 -34.63 21.60 -16.14
N LEU A 440 -34.52 21.17 -14.88
CA LEU A 440 -35.39 20.18 -14.24
C LEU A 440 -36.52 20.87 -13.45
N GLU A 441 -36.25 21.99 -12.78
CA GLU A 441 -37.25 22.73 -11.99
C GLU A 441 -38.43 23.17 -12.87
N GLU A 442 -38.19 23.53 -14.14
CA GLU A 442 -39.26 23.82 -15.12
C GLU A 442 -40.28 22.69 -15.31
N MET A 443 -39.90 21.45 -15.00
CA MET A 443 -40.75 20.27 -15.15
C MET A 443 -41.54 19.94 -13.88
N ARG A 444 -41.27 20.62 -12.78
CA ARG A 444 -41.92 20.41 -11.49
C ARG A 444 -43.38 20.86 -11.54
N THR A 445 -44.29 19.99 -11.13
CA THR A 445 -45.70 20.36 -10.93
C THR A 445 -45.92 20.94 -9.53
N ALA A 446 -46.89 21.84 -9.41
CA ALA A 446 -47.27 22.46 -8.14
C ALA A 446 -48.01 21.51 -7.17
N GLU A 447 -48.24 20.25 -7.57
CA GLU A 447 -49.15 19.32 -6.88
C GLU A 447 -48.49 18.54 -5.73
N GLU A 448 -47.15 18.47 -5.67
CA GLU A 448 -46.43 17.68 -4.66
C GLU A 448 -45.36 18.52 -3.93
N ALA A 449 -45.58 18.75 -2.63
CA ALA A 449 -44.70 19.54 -1.75
C ALA A 449 -43.51 18.75 -1.17
N ASN A 450 -43.27 17.53 -1.62
CA ASN A 450 -42.19 16.70 -1.07
C ASN A 450 -40.82 17.20 -1.52
N ARG A 451 -39.80 16.97 -0.69
CA ARG A 451 -38.39 17.18 -1.04
C ARG A 451 -37.88 16.07 -1.95
N VAL A 452 -36.84 16.37 -2.72
CA VAL A 452 -36.08 15.33 -3.42
C VAL A 452 -35.43 14.43 -2.37
N GLN A 453 -35.52 13.12 -2.58
CA GLN A 453 -34.82 12.15 -1.73
C GLN A 453 -33.61 11.59 -2.46
N VAL A 454 -32.48 11.51 -1.77
CA VAL A 454 -31.26 10.87 -2.26
C VAL A 454 -31.01 9.63 -1.41
N GLN A 455 -30.64 8.52 -2.04
CA GLN A 455 -30.26 7.31 -1.34
C GLN A 455 -29.02 6.71 -2.00
N ALA A 456 -27.96 6.47 -1.22
CA ALA A 456 -26.79 5.76 -1.71
C ALA A 456 -27.14 4.34 -2.15
N LEU A 457 -26.49 3.85 -3.21
CA LEU A 457 -26.66 2.50 -3.73
C LEU A 457 -25.40 1.66 -3.53
N ARG A 458 -25.59 0.39 -3.18
CA ARG A 458 -24.62 -0.66 -3.46
C ARG A 458 -24.75 -1.01 -4.94
N VAL A 459 -23.65 -0.91 -5.68
CA VAL A 459 -23.63 -1.19 -7.11
C VAL A 459 -22.77 -2.41 -7.33
N ASP A 460 -23.33 -3.42 -7.99
CA ASP A 460 -22.61 -4.61 -8.41
C ASP A 460 -21.87 -4.34 -9.75
N HIS A 461 -20.86 -5.15 -10.09
CA HIS A 461 -20.05 -4.93 -11.31
C HIS A 461 -20.85 -4.99 -12.63
N ASP A 462 -22.05 -5.60 -12.62
CA ASP A 462 -23.00 -5.63 -13.73
C ASP A 462 -23.85 -4.33 -13.85
N LEU A 463 -23.54 -3.32 -13.02
CA LEU A 463 -24.23 -2.05 -12.91
C LEU A 463 -25.68 -2.20 -12.44
N THR A 464 -25.95 -3.19 -11.59
CA THR A 464 -27.20 -3.32 -10.84
C THR A 464 -27.07 -2.60 -9.51
N GLY A 465 -28.01 -1.70 -9.22
CA GLY A 465 -28.06 -0.90 -8.00
C GLY A 465 -29.05 -1.47 -6.99
N GLN A 466 -28.62 -1.59 -5.74
CA GLN A 466 -29.43 -2.03 -4.60
C GLN A 466 -29.33 -0.99 -3.47
N LEU A 467 -30.44 -0.75 -2.78
CA LEU A 467 -30.42 0.10 -1.60
C LEU A 467 -29.68 -0.61 -0.46
N PHE A 468 -28.95 0.16 0.34
CA PHE A 468 -28.45 -0.34 1.62
C PHE A 468 -29.61 -0.62 2.57
N GLU A 469 -29.47 -1.67 3.39
CA GLU A 469 -30.44 -1.99 4.44
C GLU A 469 -30.54 -0.85 5.46
N GLU A 470 -29.38 -0.33 5.88
CA GLU A 470 -29.29 0.87 6.70
C GLU A 470 -29.41 2.13 5.84
N LYS A 471 -30.34 3.00 6.23
CA LYS A 471 -30.67 4.23 5.48
C LYS A 471 -29.95 5.47 6.01
N SER A 472 -29.07 5.31 7.01
CA SER A 472 -28.32 6.43 7.59
C SER A 472 -27.47 7.13 6.53
N ALA A 473 -27.36 8.46 6.64
CA ALA A 473 -26.47 9.24 5.79
C ALA A 473 -25.04 9.17 6.35
N ARG A 474 -24.46 7.98 6.22
CA ARG A 474 -23.13 7.65 6.72
C ARG A 474 -22.14 7.45 5.58
N SER A 475 -20.88 7.85 5.78
CA SER A 475 -19.80 7.61 4.82
C SER A 475 -18.46 7.46 5.52
N TRP A 476 -17.66 6.53 5.00
CA TRP A 476 -16.22 6.56 5.23
C TRP A 476 -15.55 7.61 4.34
N VAL A 477 -14.86 8.57 4.96
CA VAL A 477 -14.04 9.58 4.28
C VAL A 477 -12.59 9.28 4.54
N GLU A 478 -11.80 9.17 3.48
CA GLU A 478 -10.38 8.82 3.53
C GLU A 478 -9.56 9.85 2.78
N ILE A 479 -8.41 10.22 3.35
CA ILE A 479 -7.37 10.96 2.65
C ILE A 479 -6.10 10.13 2.70
N ARG A 480 -5.55 9.83 1.53
CA ARG A 480 -4.18 9.35 1.40
C ARG A 480 -3.23 10.53 1.46
N LEU A 481 -2.26 10.47 2.36
CA LEU A 481 -1.33 11.55 2.64
C LEU A 481 -0.01 11.34 1.91
N ALA A 482 0.49 12.37 1.24
CA ALA A 482 1.85 12.41 0.70
C ALA A 482 2.85 12.92 1.74
N PRO A 483 4.16 12.60 1.61
CA PRO A 483 5.22 13.16 2.46
C PRO A 483 5.11 14.66 2.67
N GLY A 484 5.46 15.13 3.86
CA GLY A 484 5.29 16.51 4.31
C GLY A 484 4.03 16.75 5.17
N ASN A 485 3.08 15.81 5.15
CA ASN A 485 1.94 15.79 6.07
C ASN A 485 2.26 15.07 7.39
N ASN A 486 1.43 15.33 8.42
CA ASN A 486 1.38 14.57 9.67
C ASN A 486 -0.06 14.08 9.92
N GLU A 487 -0.24 12.86 10.44
CA GLU A 487 -1.58 12.28 10.59
C GLU A 487 -2.50 13.03 11.55
N LEU A 488 -1.98 13.50 12.69
CA LEU A 488 -2.81 14.22 13.67
C LEU A 488 -3.28 15.58 13.13
N GLN A 489 -2.39 16.29 12.43
CA GLN A 489 -2.73 17.56 11.79
C GLN A 489 -3.70 17.38 10.63
N ALA A 490 -3.50 16.34 9.81
CA ALA A 490 -4.39 16.00 8.71
C ALA A 490 -5.76 15.54 9.20
N GLU A 491 -5.82 14.80 10.30
CA GLU A 491 -7.07 14.43 10.97
C GLU A 491 -7.82 15.69 11.41
N GLU A 492 -7.17 16.60 12.13
CA GLU A 492 -7.85 17.83 12.55
C GLU A 492 -8.26 18.69 11.35
N ALA A 493 -7.44 18.79 10.32
CA ALA A 493 -7.76 19.51 9.09
C ALA A 493 -8.99 18.92 8.38
N LEU A 494 -9.08 17.61 8.25
CA LEU A 494 -10.24 16.93 7.67
C LEU A 494 -11.48 17.12 8.54
N ARG A 495 -11.37 16.94 9.86
CA ARG A 495 -12.47 17.11 10.80
C ARG A 495 -13.02 18.54 10.77
N SER A 496 -12.13 19.52 10.80
CA SER A 496 -12.46 20.94 10.70
C SER A 496 -13.09 21.27 9.35
N HIS A 497 -12.60 20.72 8.25
CA HIS A 497 -13.19 20.88 6.92
C HIS A 497 -14.62 20.33 6.87
N LEU A 498 -14.85 19.11 7.36
CA LEU A 498 -16.17 18.49 7.36
C LEU A 498 -17.16 19.28 8.23
N LYS A 499 -16.76 19.68 9.44
CA LYS A 499 -17.59 20.49 10.35
C LYS A 499 -17.90 21.88 9.80
N LYS A 500 -16.97 22.49 9.07
CA LYS A 500 -17.17 23.82 8.49
C LYS A 500 -18.12 23.80 7.29
N ASN A 501 -18.13 22.71 6.52
CA ASN A 501 -18.85 22.60 5.26
C ASN A 501 -20.19 21.84 5.36
N ILE A 502 -20.53 21.28 6.54
CA ILE A 502 -21.86 20.70 6.73
C ILE A 502 -22.94 21.77 6.51
N SER A 503 -24.00 21.40 5.78
CA SER A 503 -25.08 22.33 5.49
C SER A 503 -25.78 22.78 6.79
N PRO A 504 -26.10 24.08 6.95
CA PRO A 504 -26.81 24.57 8.13
C PRO A 504 -28.11 23.78 8.39
N GLY A 505 -28.36 23.43 9.65
CA GLY A 505 -29.53 22.65 10.05
C GLY A 505 -29.33 21.13 10.07
N PHE A 506 -28.14 20.66 9.67
CA PHE A 506 -27.71 19.29 9.88
C PHE A 506 -26.66 19.21 10.99
N GLU A 507 -26.65 18.07 11.67
CA GLU A 507 -25.64 17.68 12.64
C GLU A 507 -24.70 16.65 12.00
N LEU A 508 -23.46 16.61 12.49
CA LEU A 508 -22.41 15.75 11.95
C LEU A 508 -21.69 15.05 13.11
N ASP A 509 -21.85 13.73 13.19
CA ASP A 509 -21.06 12.85 14.05
C ASP A 509 -19.82 12.38 13.27
N ILE A 510 -18.64 12.47 13.88
CA ILE A 510 -17.36 12.10 13.25
C ILE A 510 -16.55 11.24 14.22
N LYS A 511 -16.28 9.99 13.83
CA LYS A 511 -15.38 9.09 14.54
C LYS A 511 -14.12 8.87 13.71
N ALA A 512 -12.95 9.05 14.31
CA ALA A 512 -11.70 8.67 13.66
C ALA A 512 -11.57 7.14 13.68
N ASP A 513 -10.92 6.58 12.65
CA ASP A 513 -10.70 5.13 12.53
C ASP A 513 -9.24 4.79 12.35
N LYS A 514 -8.63 5.22 11.24
CA LYS A 514 -7.22 4.95 10.91
C LYS A 514 -6.45 6.24 10.71
N GLY A 515 -5.23 6.27 11.23
CA GLY A 515 -4.29 7.37 11.09
C GLY A 515 -2.86 6.84 11.05
N ALA A 516 -2.09 7.24 10.04
CA ALA A 516 -0.66 6.99 9.96
C ALA A 516 0.02 8.08 9.12
N SER A 517 1.10 8.65 9.63
CA SER A 517 1.86 9.66 8.91
C SER A 517 2.52 9.04 7.69
N PRO A 518 2.66 9.80 6.59
CA PRO A 518 3.58 9.44 5.54
C PRO A 518 5.01 9.40 6.11
N TRP A 519 5.88 8.68 5.42
CA TRP A 519 7.29 8.62 5.76
C TRP A 519 8.13 9.01 4.55
N MET A 520 9.25 9.68 4.79
CA MET A 520 10.24 9.99 3.76
C MET A 520 11.62 10.09 4.39
N THR A 521 12.64 9.67 3.67
CA THR A 521 14.04 9.77 4.11
C THR A 521 14.84 10.75 3.25
N GLU A 522 15.76 11.46 3.89
CA GLU A 522 16.75 12.28 3.20
C GLU A 522 17.86 11.40 2.63
N ILE A 523 18.22 11.65 1.37
CA ILE A 523 19.18 10.82 0.63
C ILE A 523 20.57 11.45 0.47
N ALA A 524 20.90 12.44 1.30
CA ALA A 524 22.15 13.19 1.18
C ALA A 524 23.39 12.36 1.58
N HIS A 525 23.22 11.37 2.46
CA HIS A 525 24.35 10.56 2.94
C HIS A 525 24.97 9.72 1.80
N PRO A 526 26.31 9.56 1.72
CA PRO A 526 26.97 8.80 0.66
C PRO A 526 26.55 7.33 0.51
N VAL A 527 25.88 6.77 1.52
CA VAL A 527 25.32 5.41 1.47
C VAL A 527 24.19 5.27 0.44
N PHE A 528 23.43 6.33 0.16
CA PHE A 528 22.32 6.32 -0.79
C PHE A 528 22.76 6.15 -2.25
N PRO A 529 23.72 6.95 -2.78
CA PRO A 529 24.27 6.67 -4.11
C PRO A 529 24.98 5.31 -4.17
N LEU A 530 25.57 4.83 -3.07
CA LEU A 530 26.21 3.52 -3.02
C LEU A 530 25.21 2.37 -3.17
N ILE A 531 24.07 2.41 -2.46
CA ILE A 531 23.03 1.38 -2.63
C ILE A 531 22.38 1.44 -4.01
N LEU A 532 22.19 2.64 -4.58
CA LEU A 532 21.66 2.78 -5.95
C LEU A 532 22.59 2.14 -6.99
N ASP A 533 23.91 2.33 -6.86
CA ASP A 533 24.90 1.66 -7.70
C ASP A 533 24.90 0.13 -7.47
N SER A 534 24.72 -0.31 -6.23
CA SER A 534 24.66 -1.73 -5.88
C SER A 534 23.40 -2.41 -6.45
N LEU A 535 22.26 -1.73 -6.41
CA LEU A 535 21.02 -2.14 -7.08
C LEU A 535 21.22 -2.25 -8.59
N GLU A 536 21.85 -1.25 -9.20
CA GLU A 536 22.14 -1.27 -10.64
C GLU A 536 23.01 -2.45 -11.05
N LYS A 537 24.06 -2.74 -10.29
CA LYS A 537 24.91 -3.92 -10.51
C LYS A 537 24.18 -5.23 -10.26
N GLY A 538 23.32 -5.29 -9.23
CA GLY A 538 22.59 -6.49 -8.86
C GLY A 538 21.58 -6.91 -9.92
N PHE A 539 20.85 -5.94 -10.48
CA PHE A 539 19.80 -6.20 -11.46
C PHE A 539 20.30 -6.07 -12.92
N GLY A 540 21.44 -5.44 -13.15
CA GLY A 540 21.92 -5.10 -14.50
C GLY A 540 21.10 -3.98 -15.15
N GLU A 541 20.38 -3.21 -14.34
CA GLU A 541 19.36 -2.25 -14.77
C GLU A 541 19.40 -1.01 -13.90
N LYS A 542 19.15 0.17 -14.49
CA LYS A 542 19.30 1.44 -13.79
C LYS A 542 18.31 1.53 -12.61
N ALA A 543 18.83 1.71 -11.40
CA ALA A 543 18.00 1.95 -10.22
C ALA A 543 17.38 3.35 -10.24
N CYS A 544 16.19 3.49 -9.66
CA CYS A 544 15.53 4.78 -9.48
C CYS A 544 15.09 5.01 -8.03
N LEU A 545 15.04 6.29 -7.65
CA LEU A 545 14.31 6.72 -6.45
C LEU A 545 12.82 6.49 -6.70
N TYR A 546 12.17 5.80 -5.78
CA TYR A 546 10.79 5.40 -5.90
C TYR A 546 10.01 5.68 -4.60
N GLY A 547 8.72 5.40 -4.62
CA GLY A 547 7.88 5.49 -3.43
C GLY A 547 6.95 4.29 -3.35
N CYS A 548 6.42 4.02 -2.17
CA CYS A 548 5.33 3.09 -1.98
C CYS A 548 4.02 3.86 -1.79
N GLY A 549 3.01 3.47 -2.55
CA GLY A 549 1.66 4.00 -2.38
C GLY A 549 0.94 3.43 -1.15
N GLY A 550 1.41 2.29 -0.64
CA GLY A 550 0.99 1.71 0.62
C GLY A 550 1.51 2.49 1.83
N THR A 551 0.98 2.14 2.99
CA THR A 551 1.48 2.60 4.28
C THR A 551 2.17 1.41 4.93
N ILE A 552 3.46 1.57 5.26
CA ILE A 552 4.25 0.57 6.00
C ILE A 552 4.62 1.20 7.33
N PRO A 553 3.74 1.15 8.36
CA PRO A 553 3.91 1.94 9.59
C PRO A 553 5.19 1.60 10.34
N PHE A 554 5.68 0.35 10.24
CA PHE A 554 6.85 -0.08 11.00
C PHE A 554 8.11 0.69 10.58
N VAL A 555 8.27 1.08 9.31
CA VAL A 555 9.47 1.80 8.86
C VAL A 555 9.65 3.09 9.64
N ALA A 556 8.58 3.85 9.82
CA ALA A 556 8.60 5.07 10.61
C ALA A 556 8.91 4.78 12.09
N LYS A 557 8.28 3.76 12.67
CA LYS A 557 8.51 3.34 14.07
C LYS A 557 9.96 2.90 14.30
N LEU A 558 10.50 2.09 13.40
CA LEU A 558 11.86 1.56 13.45
C LEU A 558 12.87 2.70 13.34
N MET A 559 12.70 3.63 12.41
CA MET A 559 13.59 4.79 12.29
C MET A 559 13.50 5.73 13.49
N GLN A 560 12.30 5.93 14.04
CA GLN A 560 12.13 6.71 15.27
C GLN A 560 12.90 6.09 16.45
N ALA A 561 12.87 4.76 16.58
CA ALA A 561 13.55 4.06 17.65
C ALA A 561 15.08 3.98 17.46
N LEU A 562 15.55 3.85 16.22
CA LEU A 562 16.98 3.77 15.89
C LEU A 562 17.68 5.12 15.73
N GLY A 563 16.92 6.22 15.60
CA GLY A 563 17.47 7.57 15.53
C GLY A 563 18.14 7.86 14.19
N ASN A 564 19.47 7.96 14.18
CA ASN A 564 20.24 8.47 13.03
C ASN A 564 20.62 7.41 11.98
N ALA A 565 20.06 6.20 12.06
CA ALA A 565 20.33 5.16 11.09
C ALA A 565 19.75 5.53 9.71
N HIS A 566 20.47 5.19 8.64
CA HIS A 566 20.04 5.47 7.27
C HIS A 566 19.17 4.32 6.72
N PRO A 567 17.89 4.56 6.37
CA PRO A 567 16.98 3.53 5.87
C PRO A 567 17.14 3.31 4.38
N LEU A 568 17.42 2.08 3.99
CA LEU A 568 17.59 1.62 2.62
C LEU A 568 16.50 0.59 2.31
N CYS A 569 15.34 1.08 1.86
CA CYS A 569 14.21 0.23 1.53
C CYS A 569 14.31 -0.24 0.07
N LEU A 570 14.53 -1.53 -0.15
CA LEU A 570 14.71 -2.16 -1.46
C LEU A 570 13.86 -3.43 -1.56
N GLY A 571 13.48 -3.83 -2.76
CA GLY A 571 12.51 -4.92 -2.95
C GLY A 571 13.11 -6.22 -3.47
N ALA A 572 12.71 -7.34 -2.85
CA ALA A 572 12.95 -8.69 -3.36
C ALA A 572 11.80 -9.20 -4.27
N TYR A 573 10.73 -8.42 -4.43
CA TYR A 573 9.54 -8.80 -5.20
C TYR A 573 8.98 -7.65 -6.07
N ASP A 574 8.19 -8.02 -7.07
CA ASP A 574 7.71 -7.17 -8.17
C ASP A 574 6.20 -6.85 -8.09
N PRO A 575 5.66 -5.87 -8.85
CA PRO A 575 4.24 -5.51 -8.79
C PRO A 575 3.27 -6.61 -9.21
N ASP A 576 3.69 -7.59 -10.01
CA ASP A 576 2.87 -8.73 -10.43
C ASP A 576 2.83 -9.83 -9.36
N CYS A 577 3.53 -9.65 -8.23
CA CYS A 577 3.60 -10.62 -7.16
C CYS A 577 2.26 -10.89 -6.49
N ARG A 578 1.27 -9.98 -6.59
CA ARG A 578 -0.05 -10.11 -5.94
C ARG A 578 0.05 -10.36 -4.43
N MET A 579 0.93 -9.62 -3.74
CA MET A 579 0.99 -9.65 -2.27
C MET A 579 -0.41 -9.43 -1.69
N HIS A 580 -0.72 -10.15 -0.60
CA HIS A 580 -2.01 -10.12 0.11
C HIS A 580 -3.19 -10.70 -0.69
N GLU A 581 -3.05 -10.93 -1.99
CA GLU A 581 -4.09 -11.48 -2.86
C GLU A 581 -3.88 -12.98 -3.15
N PRO A 582 -4.92 -13.70 -3.63
CA PRO A 582 -4.76 -15.05 -4.15
C PRO A 582 -3.85 -15.10 -5.38
N GLY A 583 -2.98 -16.11 -5.40
CA GLY A 583 -1.98 -16.27 -6.46
C GLY A 583 -0.72 -15.43 -6.23
N GLU A 584 -0.43 -15.11 -4.95
CA GLU A 584 0.84 -14.50 -4.56
C GLU A 584 2.03 -15.27 -5.16
N SER A 585 3.03 -14.55 -5.66
CA SER A 585 4.17 -15.15 -6.35
C SER A 585 5.47 -14.34 -6.27
N LEU A 586 6.59 -15.04 -6.25
CA LEU A 586 7.95 -14.50 -6.25
C LEU A 586 8.62 -14.65 -7.63
N SER A 587 9.17 -13.55 -8.13
CA SER A 587 9.98 -13.50 -9.35
C SER A 587 11.43 -13.86 -9.08
N MET A 588 11.99 -14.81 -9.84
CA MET A 588 13.42 -15.14 -9.77
C MET A 588 14.34 -13.98 -10.16
N PRO A 589 14.07 -13.21 -11.23
CA PRO A 589 14.83 -12.00 -11.53
C PRO A 589 14.96 -11.04 -10.34
N ASP A 590 13.88 -10.81 -9.60
CA ASP A 590 13.85 -9.88 -8.47
C ASP A 590 14.54 -10.45 -7.23
N LEU A 591 14.30 -11.72 -6.89
CA LEU A 591 15.00 -12.41 -5.81
C LEU A 591 16.52 -12.37 -6.04
N MET A 592 16.97 -12.79 -7.23
CA MET A 592 18.39 -12.84 -7.57
C MET A 592 19.02 -11.44 -7.68
N GLY A 593 18.29 -10.49 -8.26
CA GLY A 593 18.73 -9.10 -8.38
C GLY A 593 18.95 -8.47 -7.00
N CYS A 594 17.99 -8.64 -6.10
CA CYS A 594 18.05 -8.16 -4.73
C CYS A 594 19.23 -8.78 -3.97
N THR A 595 19.38 -10.11 -4.02
CA THR A 595 20.52 -10.80 -3.39
C THR A 595 21.87 -10.29 -3.88
N ARG A 596 22.06 -10.14 -5.20
CA ARG A 596 23.31 -9.58 -5.74
C ARG A 596 23.53 -8.14 -5.29
N ALA A 597 22.47 -7.32 -5.28
CA ALA A 597 22.56 -5.95 -4.80
C ALA A 597 23.01 -5.87 -3.34
N ILE A 598 22.47 -6.72 -2.45
CA ILE A 598 22.91 -6.81 -1.05
C ILE A 598 24.39 -7.21 -0.98
N ILE A 599 24.85 -8.17 -1.78
CA ILE A 599 26.27 -8.57 -1.79
C ILE A 599 27.17 -7.41 -2.21
N TYR A 600 26.83 -6.72 -3.31
CA TYR A 600 27.59 -5.57 -3.78
C TYR A 600 27.61 -4.43 -2.75
N PHE A 601 26.46 -4.15 -2.14
CA PHE A 601 26.32 -3.15 -1.09
C PHE A 601 27.21 -3.46 0.11
N LEU A 602 27.06 -4.67 0.68
CA LEU A 602 27.84 -5.10 1.84
C LEU A 602 29.33 -5.03 1.54
N SER A 603 29.78 -5.44 0.36
CA SER A 603 31.21 -5.45 0.01
C SER A 603 31.92 -4.08 0.02
N ARG A 604 31.14 -2.99 0.00
CA ARG A 604 31.60 -1.61 -0.19
C ARG A 604 31.05 -0.64 0.84
N ILE A 605 30.21 -1.07 1.77
CA ILE A 605 29.53 -0.17 2.71
C ILE A 605 30.50 0.70 3.53
N ASP A 606 31.70 0.19 3.79
CA ASP A 606 32.80 0.93 4.41
C ASP A 606 33.21 2.18 3.60
N GLU A 607 33.09 2.19 2.27
CA GLU A 607 33.31 3.37 1.43
C GLU A 607 32.34 4.50 1.78
N GLY A 608 31.08 4.17 2.07
CA GLY A 608 30.02 5.13 2.38
C GLY A 608 30.17 5.79 3.76
N TYR A 609 30.91 5.18 4.68
CA TYR A 609 31.07 5.65 6.06
C TYR A 609 32.50 6.08 6.42
N ARG A 610 33.51 5.75 5.60
CA ARG A 610 34.91 6.19 5.83
C ARG A 610 35.17 7.67 5.52
N ASN A 611 34.35 8.31 4.69
CA ASN A 611 34.49 9.72 4.30
C ASN A 611 33.15 10.47 4.43
N PRO A 612 32.78 10.96 5.62
CA PRO A 612 31.53 11.72 5.82
C PRO A 612 31.55 13.15 5.25
N ALA A 613 32.40 13.45 4.26
CA ALA A 613 32.51 14.76 3.64
C ALA A 613 32.58 14.67 2.11
N VAL A 614 31.41 14.83 1.48
CA VAL A 614 31.25 15.56 0.21
C VAL A 614 30.05 16.47 0.36
#